data_AF-D0GNP6-F1
#
_entry.id   AF-D0GNP6-F1
#
_cell.length_a   1.000
_cell.length_b   1.000
_cell.length_c   1.000
_cell.angle_alpha   90.00
_cell.angle_beta   90.00
_cell.angle_gamma   90.00
#
_symmetry.space_group_name_H-M   'P 1'
#
loop_
_entity.id
_entity.type
_entity.pdbx_description
1 polymer ?
#
loop_
_entity_poly.entity_id
_entity_poly.type
_entity_poly.pdbx_seq_one_letter_code
_entity_poly.pdbx_strand_id
1 'polypeptide(L)' 'INKITGEEKKDIHESDKEYLKNAYNLAKELAEKYRWIIISCVKNGKLRTIEEINDEITEKILYNI' A
#
# COMPACT_ATOMS: atom_id res chain seq x y z
N ILE A 1 -1.99 2.00 17.97
CA ILE A 1 -1.65 0.57 17.79
C ILE A 1 -0.41 0.49 16.90
N ASN A 2 0.63 -0.14 17.44
CA ASN A 2 1.86 -0.49 16.77
C ASN A 2 1.61 -1.62 15.78
N LYS A 3 2.15 -1.52 14.56
CA LYS A 3 1.91 -2.55 13.53
C LYS A 3 2.56 -3.90 13.85
N ILE A 4 3.67 -3.91 14.59
CA ILE A 4 4.48 -5.11 14.85
C ILE A 4 4.06 -5.77 16.16
N THR A 5 3.88 -5.00 17.24
CA THR A 5 3.59 -5.55 18.57
C THR A 5 2.10 -5.57 18.91
N GLY A 6 1.27 -4.81 18.18
CA GLY A 6 -0.15 -4.66 18.51
C GLY A 6 -0.42 -3.80 19.75
N GLU A 7 0.61 -3.27 20.40
CA GLU A 7 0.48 -2.40 21.58
C GLU A 7 -0.02 -0.99 21.19
N GLU A 8 -0.54 -0.21 22.14
CA GLU A 8 -1.03 1.13 21.82
C GLU A 8 0.06 2.07 21.31
N LYS A 9 1.25 1.98 21.92
CA LYS A 9 2.41 2.85 21.66
C LYS A 9 3.05 2.52 20.31
N LYS A 10 2.91 3.45 19.38
CA LYS A 10 3.58 3.43 18.08
C LYS A 10 5.10 3.58 18.22
N ASP A 11 5.84 3.01 17.28
CA ASP A 11 7.29 3.26 17.18
C ASP A 11 7.59 4.68 16.62
N ILE A 12 8.88 5.01 16.50
CA ILE A 12 9.32 6.33 16.02
C ILE A 12 8.89 6.62 14.57
N HIS A 13 8.81 5.60 13.72
CA HIS A 13 8.43 5.74 12.31
C HIS A 13 6.92 5.87 12.15
N GLU A 14 6.16 5.08 12.92
CA GLU A 14 4.69 5.08 12.85
C GLU A 14 4.05 6.30 13.53
N SER A 15 4.76 6.88 14.49
CA SER A 15 4.35 8.12 15.17
C SER A 15 4.58 9.35 14.30
N ASP A 16 5.52 9.29 13.35
CA ASP A 16 5.87 10.38 12.45
C ASP A 16 5.05 10.31 11.14
N LYS A 17 4.11 11.25 11.00
CA LYS A 17 3.25 11.34 9.81
C LYS A 17 4.02 11.72 8.55
N GLU A 18 5.05 12.56 8.67
CA GLU A 18 5.84 13.01 7.53
C GLU A 18 6.72 11.87 7.03
N TYR A 19 7.32 11.12 7.95
CA TYR A 19 8.05 9.89 7.61
C TYR A 19 7.17 8.90 6.84
N LEU A 20 5.96 8.61 7.32
CA LEU A 20 5.02 7.71 6.65
C LEU A 20 4.65 8.19 5.24
N LYS A 21 4.42 9.50 5.07
CA LYS A 21 4.12 10.10 3.76
C LYS A 21 5.31 9.98 2.81
N ASN A 22 6.52 10.25 3.29
CA ASN A 22 7.75 10.16 2.50
C ASN A 22 8.03 8.71 2.09
N ALA A 23 7.85 7.74 2.99
CA ALA A 23 7.98 6.33 2.69
C ALA A 23 6.99 5.86 1.60
N TYR A 24 5.73 6.30 1.68
CA TYR A 24 4.72 6.03 0.65
C TYR A 24 5.11 6.61 -0.72
N ASN A 25 5.52 7.89 -0.75
CA ASN A 25 5.91 8.56 -1.99
C ASN A 25 7.13 7.86 -2.64
N LEU A 26 8.15 7.54 -1.84
CA LEU A 26 9.34 6.84 -2.33
C LEU A 26 9.00 5.46 -2.93
N ALA A 27 8.15 4.68 -2.26
CA ALA A 27 7.72 3.38 -2.77
C ALA A 27 6.98 3.52 -4.10
N LYS A 28 6.12 4.54 -4.23
CA LYS A 28 5.39 4.85 -5.47
C LYS A 28 6.35 5.27 -6.60
N GLU A 29 7.29 6.16 -6.31
CA GLU A 29 8.31 6.59 -7.28
C GLU A 29 9.15 5.41 -7.80
N LEU A 30 9.54 4.49 -6.90
CA LEU A 30 10.27 3.28 -7.29
C LEU A 30 9.41 2.36 -8.17
N ALA A 31 8.14 2.15 -7.80
CA ALA A 31 7.23 1.34 -8.59
C ALA A 31 7.05 1.90 -10.01
N GLU A 32 6.88 3.22 -10.14
CA GLU A 32 6.81 3.90 -11.45
C GLU A 32 8.12 3.75 -12.23
N LYS A 33 9.27 4.02 -11.58
CA LYS A 33 10.61 3.91 -12.19
C LYS A 33 10.91 2.51 -12.74
N TYR A 34 10.54 1.48 -12.00
CA TYR A 34 10.78 0.09 -12.38
C TYR A 34 9.60 -0.57 -13.12
N ARG A 35 8.58 0.23 -13.50
CA ARG A 35 7.38 -0.23 -14.22
C ARG A 35 6.67 -1.40 -13.52
N TRP A 36 6.60 -1.36 -12.19
CA TRP A 36 5.81 -2.30 -11.40
C TRP A 36 4.33 -2.00 -11.56
N ILE A 37 3.52 -3.05 -11.41
CA ILE A 37 2.06 -2.93 -11.38
C ILE A 37 1.66 -2.35 -10.03
N ILE A 38 1.04 -1.16 -10.04
CA ILE A 38 0.55 -0.48 -8.84
C ILE A 38 -0.95 -0.76 -8.72
N ILE A 39 -1.36 -1.39 -7.61
CA ILE A 39 -2.76 -1.69 -7.32
C ILE A 39 -3.23 -0.76 -6.20
N SER A 40 -4.22 0.08 -6.51
CA SER A 40 -4.77 1.03 -5.52
C SER A 40 -5.72 0.34 -4.56
N CYS A 41 -5.44 0.39 -3.25
CA CYS A 41 -6.37 -0.12 -2.23
C CYS A 41 -7.56 0.82 -1.95
N VAL A 42 -7.61 2.00 -2.58
CA VAL A 42 -8.66 3.02 -2.38
C VAL A 42 -9.33 3.36 -3.71
N LYS A 43 -10.65 3.43 -3.71
CA LYS A 43 -11.48 3.84 -4.85
C LYS A 43 -12.57 4.80 -4.37
N ASN A 44 -12.72 5.95 -5.02
CA ASN A 44 -13.72 6.98 -4.66
C ASN A 44 -13.67 7.41 -3.18
N GLY A 45 -12.47 7.54 -2.61
CA GLY A 45 -12.26 7.93 -1.22
C GLY A 45 -12.59 6.85 -0.18
N LYS A 46 -12.90 5.62 -0.60
CA LYS A 46 -13.18 4.48 0.28
C LYS A 46 -12.16 3.37 0.07
N LEU A 47 -11.82 2.68 1.16
CA LEU A 47 -11.07 1.44 1.07
C LEU A 47 -11.88 0.42 0.28
N ARG A 48 -11.21 -0.25 -0.65
CA ARG A 48 -11.77 -1.39 -1.39
C ARG A 48 -11.89 -2.59 -0.48
N THR A 49 -12.72 -3.55 -0.86
CA THR A 49 -12.76 -4.83 -0.16
C THR A 49 -11.53 -5.68 -0.49
N ILE A 50 -11.27 -6.68 0.34
CA ILE A 50 -10.16 -7.61 0.12
C ILE A 50 -10.37 -8.36 -1.20
N GLU A 51 -11.61 -8.76 -1.50
CA GLU A 51 -12.01 -9.45 -2.73
C GLU A 51 -11.74 -8.59 -3.95
N GLU A 52 -12.16 -7.31 -3.96
CA GLU A 52 -11.91 -6.41 -5.08
C GLU A 52 -10.41 -6.24 -5.38
N ILE A 53 -9.58 -6.17 -4.34
CA ILE A 53 -8.12 -6.04 -4.49
C ILE A 53 -7.54 -7.37 -5.01
N ASN A 54 -7.96 -8.50 -4.46
CA ASN A 54 -7.51 -9.83 -4.85
C ASN A 54 -7.84 -10.15 -6.32
N ASP A 55 -9.04 -9.79 -6.77
CA ASP A 55 -9.49 -10.01 -8.13
C ASP A 55 -8.62 -9.24 -9.13
N GLU A 56 -8.29 -7.97 -8.84
CA GLU A 56 -7.37 -7.19 -9.69
C GLU A 56 -5.95 -7.75 -9.69
N ILE A 57 -5.42 -8.19 -8.53
CA ILE A 57 -4.12 -8.87 -8.48
C ILE A 57 -4.13 -10.09 -9.40
N THR A 58 -5.18 -10.92 -9.28
CA THR A 58 -5.33 -12.15 -10.06
C THR A 58 -5.43 -11.85 -11.56
N GLU A 59 -6.23 -10.85 -11.94
CA GLU A 59 -6.35 -10.38 -13.32
C GLU A 59 -4.99 -9.94 -13.88
N LYS A 60 -4.26 -9.11 -13.13
CA LYS A 60 -2.95 -8.59 -13.56
C LYS A 60 -1.85 -9.63 -13.61
N ILE A 61 -1.96 -10.75 -12.90
CA ILE A 61 -0.96 -11.83 -12.97
C ILE A 61 -1.32 -12.80 -14.09
N LEU A 62 -2.59 -13.19 -14.23
CA LEU A 62 -3.00 -14.22 -15.19
C LEU A 62 -3.09 -13.71 -16.63
N TYR A 63 -3.44 -12.44 -16.84
CA TYR A 63 -3.63 -11.87 -18.19
C TYR A 63 -2.45 -11.01 -18.68
N ASN A 64 -1.39 -10.83 -17.87
CA ASN A 64 -0.13 -10.20 -18.30
C ASN A 64 0.98 -11.24 -18.59
N ILE A 65 0.61 -12.49 -18.89
CA ILE A 65 1.49 -13.52 -19.44
C ILE A 65 1.43 -13.46 -20.96
#